data_AF-A0A150B739-F1
#
_entry.id   AF-A0A150B739-F1
#
_cell.length_a   1.000
_cell.length_b   1.000
_cell.length_c   1.000
_cell.angle_alpha   90.00
_cell.angle_beta   90.00
_cell.angle_gamma   90.00
#
_symmetry.space_group_name_H-M   'P 1'
#
loop_
_entity.id
_entity.type
_entity.pdbx_description
1 polymer ?
#
loop_
_entity_poly.entity_id
_entity_poly.type
_entity_poly.pdbx_seq_one_letter_code
_entity_poly.pdbx_strand_id
1 'polypeptide(L)'
;KVPGGGQYSLKEAYQYMESKVVKGTVGANNFKFGDNAKNHLKNVENISTKKGVSGGHNMDEFYNALKNQDVDVEDLIISKKSHSSIEGIYEIEYKIPRKDMAGNIAEPVSYKNIKEPKTIYDPAMISDDKIYQWGKEAMQKGTINGRLVEGTASNGLKFRGYLNDTGEITNFFPILD
;
A
#
# COMPACT_ATOMS: atom_id res chain seq x y z
N LYS A 1 -2.00 -58.38 0.89
CA LYS A 1 -2.51 -57.89 2.20
C LYS A 1 -1.94 -56.49 2.43
N VAL A 2 -2.72 -55.47 2.11
CA VAL A 2 -2.41 -54.06 2.46
C VAL A 2 -2.89 -53.87 3.90
N PRO A 3 -2.04 -53.45 4.87
CA PRO A 3 -2.50 -53.24 6.22
C PRO A 3 -3.07 -51.82 6.38
N GLY A 4 -4.32 -51.73 6.86
CA GLY A 4 -4.76 -50.66 7.75
C GLY A 4 -5.28 -49.37 7.10
N GLY A 5 -6.43 -49.42 6.43
CA GLY A 5 -7.27 -48.25 6.20
C GLY A 5 -8.04 -47.88 7.47
N GLY A 6 -7.43 -47.10 8.36
CA GLY A 6 -8.11 -46.49 9.50
C GLY A 6 -8.92 -45.27 9.04
N GLN A 7 -10.23 -45.28 9.27
CA GLN A 7 -11.11 -44.16 8.98
C GLN A 7 -10.98 -43.14 10.12
N TYR A 8 -10.13 -42.12 9.93
CA TYR A 8 -10.01 -41.02 10.89
C TYR A 8 -11.36 -40.31 11.07
N SER A 9 -11.72 -39.96 12.31
CA SER A 9 -12.85 -39.06 12.52
C SER A 9 -12.53 -37.67 11.95
N LEU A 10 -13.55 -36.91 11.54
CA LEU A 10 -13.36 -35.55 11.02
C LEU A 10 -12.52 -34.69 11.97
N LYS A 11 -12.71 -34.84 13.29
CA LYS A 11 -11.97 -34.09 14.31
C LYS A 11 -10.48 -34.44 14.35
N GLU A 12 -10.14 -35.72 14.21
CA GLU A 12 -8.75 -36.18 14.16
C GLU A 12 -8.08 -35.77 12.85
N ALA A 13 -8.81 -35.79 11.74
CA ALA A 13 -8.33 -35.27 10.46
C ALA A 13 -8.04 -33.76 10.53
N TYR A 14 -8.91 -32.97 11.18
CA TYR A 14 -8.67 -31.54 11.41
C TYR A 14 -7.42 -31.27 12.25
N GLN A 15 -7.26 -31.98 13.36
CA GLN A 15 -6.09 -31.84 14.23
C GLN A 15 -4.78 -32.33 13.57
N TYR A 16 -4.86 -33.40 12.79
CA TYR A 16 -3.74 -33.87 11.97
C TYR A 16 -3.37 -32.86 10.87
N MET A 17 -4.35 -32.21 10.22
CA MET A 17 -4.08 -31.13 9.27
C MET A 17 -3.49 -29.90 9.96
N GLU A 18 -4.03 -29.45 11.10
CA GLU A 18 -3.46 -28.32 11.87
C GLU A 18 -2.02 -28.59 12.32
N SER A 19 -1.71 -29.81 12.76
CA SER A 19 -0.33 -30.19 13.14
C SER A 19 0.63 -30.33 11.94
N LYS A 20 0.11 -30.54 10.73
CA LYS A 20 0.86 -30.56 9.46
C LYS A 20 0.93 -29.19 8.78
N VAL A 21 0.11 -28.23 9.19
CA VAL A 21 0.37 -26.81 8.90
C VAL A 21 1.63 -26.45 9.66
N VAL A 22 2.76 -26.59 8.97
CA VAL A 22 3.96 -25.84 9.31
C VAL A 22 3.52 -24.38 9.27
N LYS A 23 3.21 -23.80 10.44
CA LYS A 23 3.34 -22.36 10.62
C LYS A 23 4.81 -22.09 10.37
N GLY A 24 5.15 -21.89 9.10
CA GLY A 24 6.43 -21.33 8.74
C GLY A 24 6.51 -20.08 9.58
N THR A 25 7.41 -20.05 10.55
CA THR A 25 8.07 -18.81 10.89
C THR A 25 8.64 -18.34 9.56
N VAL A 26 7.88 -17.50 8.86
CA VAL A 26 8.38 -16.71 7.74
C VAL A 26 9.58 -16.03 8.37
N GLY A 27 10.78 -16.52 8.06
CA GLY A 27 12.00 -15.96 8.61
C GLY A 27 11.95 -14.47 8.33
N ALA A 28 12.15 -13.64 9.35
CA ALA A 28 12.16 -12.21 9.16
C ALA A 28 13.16 -11.88 8.02
N ASN A 29 12.67 -11.24 6.96
CA ASN A 29 13.50 -10.73 5.89
C ASN A 29 14.41 -9.66 6.49
N ASN A 30 15.72 -9.77 6.32
CA ASN A 30 16.67 -8.76 6.80
C ASN A 30 16.86 -7.61 5.79
N PHE A 31 15.76 -7.06 5.28
CA PHE A 31 15.82 -5.99 4.28
C PHE A 31 16.43 -4.72 4.87
N LYS A 32 17.32 -4.10 4.08
CA LYS A 32 17.67 -2.69 4.24
C LYS A 32 16.59 -1.83 3.58
N PHE A 33 16.47 -0.61 4.06
CA PHE A 33 15.53 0.38 3.53
C PHE A 33 16.33 1.52 2.93
N GLY A 34 16.06 1.84 1.67
CA GLY A 34 16.68 2.98 1.01
C GLY A 34 16.27 4.30 1.65
N ASP A 35 17.14 5.29 1.57
CA ASP A 35 16.96 6.59 2.23
C ASP A 35 15.67 7.31 1.80
N ASN A 36 15.24 7.09 0.55
CA ASN A 36 14.04 7.69 0.00
C ASN A 36 12.73 6.99 0.44
N ALA A 37 12.78 5.83 1.10
CA ALA A 37 11.56 5.08 1.43
C ALA A 37 10.60 5.88 2.33
N LYS A 38 11.15 6.62 3.30
CA LYS A 38 10.35 7.48 4.19
C LYS A 38 9.80 8.71 3.45
N ASN A 39 10.60 9.30 2.56
CA ASN A 39 10.17 10.42 1.73
C ASN A 39 9.02 9.99 0.81
N HIS A 40 9.14 8.87 0.10
CA HIS A 40 8.10 8.35 -0.79
C HIS A 40 6.78 8.07 -0.04
N LEU A 41 6.87 7.53 1.18
CA LEU A 41 5.69 7.28 2.01
C LEU A 41 4.97 8.58 2.38
N LYS A 42 5.71 9.64 2.74
CA LYS A 42 5.12 10.88 3.22
C LYS A 42 4.81 11.87 2.10
N ASN A 43 5.85 12.30 1.38
CA ASN A 43 5.85 13.47 0.53
C ASN A 43 5.48 13.11 -0.92
N VAL A 44 4.92 14.07 -1.64
CA VAL A 44 4.64 13.92 -3.06
C VAL A 44 5.91 14.15 -3.88
N GLU A 45 6.27 13.16 -4.69
CA GLU A 45 7.48 13.21 -5.53
C GLU A 45 7.18 13.74 -6.93
N ASN A 46 6.00 13.40 -7.48
CA ASN A 46 5.59 13.79 -8.83
C ASN A 46 4.09 13.65 -9.01
N ILE A 47 3.51 14.37 -9.97
CA ILE A 47 2.13 14.19 -10.43
C ILE A 47 2.17 14.01 -11.95
N SER A 48 1.64 12.90 -12.43
CA SER A 48 1.61 12.59 -13.86
C SER A 48 0.27 12.06 -14.31
N THR A 49 -0.09 12.30 -15.57
CA THR A 49 -1.32 11.75 -16.17
C THR A 49 -1.31 10.22 -16.22
N LYS A 50 -0.15 9.56 -16.12
CA LYS A 50 -0.04 8.09 -16.18
C LYS A 50 -0.21 7.44 -14.81
N LYS A 51 0.47 7.96 -13.79
CA LYS A 51 0.51 7.36 -12.44
C LYS A 51 -0.29 8.14 -11.39
N GLY A 52 -0.81 9.30 -11.74
CA GLY A 52 -1.33 10.25 -10.76
C GLY A 52 -0.22 10.78 -9.86
N VAL A 53 -0.55 10.99 -8.59
CA VAL A 53 0.36 11.40 -7.52
C VAL A 53 1.28 10.22 -7.16
N SER A 54 2.60 10.40 -7.29
CA SER A 54 3.63 9.44 -6.89
C SER A 54 4.15 9.79 -5.49
N GLY A 55 4.31 8.78 -4.62
CA GLY A 55 4.48 8.98 -3.19
C GLY A 55 3.23 9.59 -2.55
N GLY A 56 3.40 10.42 -1.53
CA GLY A 56 2.32 11.24 -0.97
C GLY A 56 1.24 10.43 -0.29
N HIS A 57 1.60 9.42 0.52
CA HIS A 57 0.60 8.65 1.27
C HIS A 57 0.20 9.33 2.59
N ASN A 58 0.84 10.44 2.96
CA ASN A 58 0.31 11.34 3.98
C ASN A 58 -0.90 12.10 3.40
N MET A 59 -2.03 12.11 4.11
CA MET A 59 -3.27 12.74 3.69
C MET A 59 -3.09 14.23 3.36
N ASP A 60 -2.39 14.98 4.21
CA ASP A 60 -2.18 16.42 4.02
C ASP A 60 -1.36 16.69 2.76
N GLU A 61 -0.26 15.94 2.58
CA GLU A 61 0.60 16.04 1.39
C GLU A 61 -0.16 15.70 0.10
N PHE A 62 -1.00 14.66 0.14
CA PHE A 62 -1.83 14.27 -1.00
C PHE A 62 -2.83 15.37 -1.39
N TYR A 63 -3.61 15.87 -0.42
CA TYR A 63 -4.60 16.91 -0.70
C TYR A 63 -3.95 18.24 -1.09
N ASN A 64 -2.80 18.58 -0.51
CA ASN A 64 -2.03 19.77 -0.92
C ASN A 64 -1.56 19.66 -2.37
N ALA A 65 -1.10 18.49 -2.80
CA ALA A 65 -0.73 18.25 -4.20
C ALA A 65 -1.90 18.40 -5.17
N LEU A 66 -3.10 17.98 -4.79
CA LEU A 66 -4.32 18.16 -5.59
C LEU A 66 -4.79 19.62 -5.62
N LYS A 67 -4.76 20.34 -4.49
CA LYS A 67 -5.10 21.77 -4.43
C LYS A 67 -4.20 22.62 -5.34
N ASN A 68 -2.95 22.22 -5.51
CA ASN A 68 -2.00 22.87 -6.41
C ASN A 68 -2.22 22.54 -7.90
N GLN A 69 -3.36 21.95 -8.29
CA GLN A 69 -3.74 21.71 -9.69
C GLN A 69 -4.67 22.80 -10.25
N ASP A 70 -4.76 23.98 -9.63
CA ASP A 70 -5.58 25.14 -10.06
C ASP A 70 -7.06 24.82 -10.36
N VAL A 71 -7.60 23.81 -9.68
CA VAL A 71 -9.01 23.40 -9.72
C VAL A 71 -9.49 23.07 -8.31
N ASP A 72 -10.80 23.01 -8.11
CA ASP A 72 -11.35 22.58 -6.83
C ASP A 72 -10.96 21.12 -6.55
N VAL A 73 -10.47 20.87 -5.34
CA VAL A 73 -10.05 19.54 -4.92
C VAL A 73 -11.23 18.58 -4.80
N GLU A 74 -12.41 19.08 -4.44
CA GLU A 74 -13.62 18.26 -4.34
C GLU A 74 -14.02 17.71 -5.71
N ASP A 75 -13.78 18.48 -6.78
CA ASP A 75 -13.99 18.00 -8.14
C ASP A 75 -13.02 16.89 -8.53
N LEU A 76 -11.89 16.74 -7.83
CA LEU A 76 -10.87 15.72 -8.14
C LEU A 76 -11.09 14.40 -7.40
N ILE A 77 -11.82 14.40 -6.30
CA ILE A 77 -12.10 13.18 -5.52
C ILE A 77 -13.32 12.46 -6.12
N ILE A 78 -13.17 11.18 -6.41
CA ILE A 78 -14.26 10.33 -6.91
C ILE A 78 -14.90 9.56 -5.76
N SER A 79 -14.08 8.96 -4.90
CA SER A 79 -14.56 8.22 -3.73
C SER A 79 -13.49 8.15 -2.64
N LYS A 80 -13.94 7.94 -1.40
CA LYS A 80 -13.10 7.72 -0.22
C LYS A 80 -13.62 6.48 0.53
N LYS A 81 -12.85 5.39 0.50
CA LYS A 81 -13.15 4.15 1.21
C LYS A 81 -12.29 4.07 2.46
N SER A 82 -12.90 3.88 3.63
CA SER A 82 -12.16 3.71 4.89
C SER A 82 -11.70 2.26 5.07
N HIS A 83 -10.53 2.06 5.68
CA HIS A 83 -10.12 0.73 6.13
C HIS A 83 -11.11 0.20 7.18
N SER A 84 -11.43 -1.09 7.14
CA SER A 84 -12.51 -1.69 7.92
C SER A 84 -12.29 -1.67 9.43
N SER A 85 -11.03 -1.70 9.87
CA SER A 85 -10.65 -1.83 11.28
C SER A 85 -9.57 -0.87 11.77
N ILE A 86 -9.01 -0.03 10.90
CA ILE A 86 -7.88 0.84 11.23
C ILE A 86 -8.28 2.26 10.88
N GLU A 87 -8.59 3.04 11.91
CA GLU A 87 -8.96 4.44 11.77
C GLU A 87 -7.80 5.24 11.16
N GLY A 88 -8.14 6.22 10.32
CA GLY A 88 -7.15 7.07 9.67
C GLY A 88 -6.47 6.45 8.45
N ILE A 89 -6.92 5.30 7.94
CA ILE A 89 -6.46 4.74 6.65
C ILE A 89 -7.60 4.79 5.64
N TYR A 90 -7.32 5.36 4.45
CA TYR A 90 -8.32 5.55 3.40
C TYR A 90 -7.77 5.20 2.03
N GLU A 91 -8.58 4.60 1.17
CA GLU A 91 -8.32 4.49 -0.27
C GLU A 91 -9.12 5.55 -1.01
N ILE A 92 -8.43 6.31 -1.85
CA ILE A 92 -8.98 7.43 -2.60
C ILE A 92 -8.94 7.10 -4.08
N GLU A 93 -10.10 7.02 -4.71
CA GLU A 93 -10.23 7.12 -6.15
C GLU A 93 -10.31 8.60 -6.52
N TYR A 94 -9.53 9.00 -7.52
CA TYR A 94 -9.42 10.40 -7.89
C TYR A 94 -9.09 10.55 -9.38
N LYS A 95 -9.23 11.78 -9.85
CA LYS A 95 -8.83 12.22 -11.19
C LYS A 95 -7.95 13.46 -11.07
N ILE A 96 -7.27 13.79 -12.15
CA ILE A 96 -6.48 15.02 -12.27
C ILE A 96 -6.84 15.75 -13.57
N PRO A 97 -6.70 17.08 -13.63
CA PRO A 97 -6.93 17.81 -14.88
C PRO A 97 -5.93 17.38 -15.95
N ARG A 98 -6.37 17.39 -17.20
CA ARG A 98 -5.48 17.18 -18.34
C ARG A 98 -4.67 18.43 -18.58
N LYS A 99 -3.39 18.22 -18.93
CA LYS A 99 -2.48 19.31 -19.29
C LYS A 99 -2.29 19.38 -20.80
N ASP A 100 -2.14 20.59 -21.32
CA ASP A 100 -1.77 20.86 -22.70
C ASP A 100 -0.28 20.55 -22.95
N MET A 101 0.20 20.81 -24.17
CA MET A 101 1.62 20.60 -24.52
C MET A 101 2.59 21.52 -23.79
N ALA A 102 2.11 22.65 -23.25
CA ALA A 102 2.90 23.61 -22.47
C ALA A 102 2.92 23.27 -20.97
N GLY A 103 2.11 22.31 -20.52
CA GLY A 103 2.01 21.89 -19.12
C GLY A 103 0.95 22.64 -18.31
N ASN A 104 0.15 23.49 -18.94
CA ASN A 104 -0.99 24.18 -18.33
C ASN A 104 -2.22 23.30 -18.38
N ILE A 105 -3.27 23.63 -17.62
CA ILE A 105 -4.55 22.94 -17.73
C ILE A 105 -5.11 23.15 -19.14
N ALA A 106 -5.54 22.07 -19.78
CA ALA A 106 -6.13 22.13 -21.11
C ALA A 106 -7.52 22.80 -21.05
N GLU A 107 -7.78 23.71 -21.97
CA GLU A 107 -9.09 24.35 -22.16
C GLU A 107 -9.80 23.76 -23.40
N PRO A 108 -11.07 23.32 -23.30
CA PRO A 108 -11.90 23.29 -22.09
C PRO A 108 -11.41 22.28 -21.06
N VAL A 109 -11.57 22.61 -19.77
CA VAL A 109 -11.17 21.75 -18.64
C VAL A 109 -11.74 20.35 -18.81
N SER A 110 -10.84 19.38 -18.81
CA SER A 110 -11.18 17.96 -18.88
C SER A 110 -10.29 17.16 -17.95
N TYR A 111 -10.83 16.05 -17.45
CA TYR A 111 -10.17 15.26 -16.41
C TYR A 111 -9.70 13.91 -16.93
N LYS A 112 -8.79 13.30 -16.17
CA LYS A 112 -8.36 11.92 -16.35
C LYS A 112 -8.40 11.18 -15.02
N ASN A 113 -9.22 10.13 -14.97
CA ASN A 113 -9.26 9.22 -13.83
C ASN A 113 -7.92 8.50 -13.69
N ILE A 114 -7.41 8.46 -12.47
CA ILE A 114 -6.23 7.66 -12.15
C ILE A 114 -6.68 6.23 -11.93
N LYS A 115 -6.05 5.30 -12.66
CA LYS A 115 -6.45 3.88 -12.65
C LYS A 115 -6.20 3.20 -11.32
N GLU A 116 -5.09 3.57 -10.68
CA GLU A 116 -4.68 3.02 -9.40
C GLU A 116 -5.09 4.00 -8.31
N PRO A 117 -6.01 3.62 -7.40
CA PRO A 117 -6.38 4.48 -6.29
C PRO A 117 -5.18 4.68 -5.36
N LYS A 118 -5.22 5.73 -4.55
CA LYS A 118 -4.18 5.99 -3.55
C LYS A 118 -4.68 5.62 -2.17
N THR A 119 -3.95 4.75 -1.48
CA THR A 119 -4.13 4.58 -0.04
C THR A 119 -3.35 5.63 0.72
N ILE A 120 -4.01 6.39 1.59
CA ILE A 120 -3.42 7.46 2.41
C ILE A 120 -3.67 7.20 3.91
N TYR A 121 -2.81 7.75 4.76
CA TYR A 121 -3.00 7.83 6.20
C TYR A 121 -3.27 9.26 6.66
N ASP A 122 -4.12 9.42 7.66
CA ASP A 122 -4.37 10.68 8.35
C ASP A 122 -3.27 10.92 9.41
N PRO A 123 -2.42 11.95 9.26
CA PRO A 123 -1.34 12.23 10.20
C PRO A 123 -1.82 12.65 11.59
N ALA A 124 -3.07 13.10 11.74
CA ALA A 124 -3.65 13.42 13.05
C ALA A 124 -3.97 12.15 13.87
N MET A 125 -4.17 11.01 13.20
CA MET A 125 -4.46 9.71 13.84
C MET A 125 -3.24 8.78 13.86
N ILE A 126 -2.42 8.83 12.81
CA ILE A 126 -1.26 7.97 12.61
C ILE A 126 -0.07 8.85 12.20
N SER A 127 0.88 9.07 13.10
CA SER A 127 2.07 9.86 12.78
C SER A 127 2.94 9.22 11.68
N ASP A 128 3.69 10.05 10.96
CA ASP A 128 4.62 9.63 9.91
C ASP A 128 5.59 8.52 10.38
N ASP A 129 6.10 8.64 11.60
CA ASP A 129 7.01 7.64 12.17
C ASP A 129 6.29 6.32 12.44
N LYS A 130 5.04 6.36 12.92
CA LYS A 130 4.26 5.18 13.26
C LYS A 130 3.92 4.36 12.03
N ILE A 131 3.40 4.99 10.98
CA ILE A 131 3.11 4.32 9.70
C ILE A 131 4.39 3.78 9.05
N TYR A 132 5.50 4.51 9.17
CA TYR A 132 6.80 4.05 8.67
C TYR A 132 7.29 2.80 9.43
N GLN A 133 7.17 2.75 10.77
CA GLN A 133 7.51 1.55 11.54
C GLN A 133 6.64 0.35 11.15
N TRP A 134 5.32 0.54 11.00
CA TRP A 134 4.42 -0.52 10.54
C TRP A 134 4.81 -1.04 9.16
N GLY A 135 5.13 -0.16 8.22
CA GLY A 135 5.56 -0.58 6.89
C GLY A 135 6.88 -1.34 6.92
N LYS A 136 7.87 -0.91 7.71
CA LYS A 136 9.12 -1.69 7.89
C LYS A 136 8.86 -3.07 8.46
N GLU A 137 8.02 -3.15 9.49
CA GLU A 137 7.61 -4.40 10.10
C GLU A 137 6.94 -5.33 9.08
N ALA A 138 6.01 -4.81 8.29
CA ALA A 138 5.32 -5.52 7.23
C ALA A 138 6.29 -6.03 6.16
N MET A 139 7.24 -5.20 5.68
CA MET A 139 8.25 -5.61 4.70
C MET A 139 9.16 -6.72 5.25
N GLN A 140 9.57 -6.62 6.52
CA GLN A 140 10.38 -7.65 7.18
C GLN A 140 9.63 -8.99 7.30
N LYS A 141 8.30 -8.99 7.32
CA LYS A 141 7.48 -10.21 7.36
C LYS A 141 6.87 -10.59 6.00
N GLY A 142 7.16 -9.82 4.96
CA GLY A 142 6.48 -9.89 3.67
C GLY A 142 6.92 -11.04 2.78
N THR A 143 6.06 -11.41 1.85
CA THR A 143 6.34 -12.38 0.78
C THR A 143 6.89 -11.65 -0.44
N ILE A 144 7.91 -12.24 -1.07
CA ILE A 144 8.55 -11.68 -2.26
C ILE A 144 7.96 -12.31 -3.52
N ASN A 145 7.59 -11.47 -4.50
CA ASN A 145 7.24 -11.89 -5.86
C ASN A 145 8.01 -11.02 -6.87
N GLY A 146 9.14 -11.52 -7.35
CA GLY A 146 10.08 -10.74 -8.16
C GLY A 146 10.65 -9.57 -7.34
N ARG A 147 10.35 -8.33 -7.75
CA ARG A 147 10.74 -7.12 -7.01
C ARG A 147 9.68 -6.67 -6.00
N LEU A 148 8.47 -7.20 -6.09
CA LEU A 148 7.35 -6.81 -5.24
C LEU A 148 7.45 -7.54 -3.91
N VAL A 149 7.21 -6.81 -2.82
CA VAL A 149 7.09 -7.36 -1.46
C VAL A 149 5.73 -6.95 -0.93
N GLU A 150 4.95 -7.90 -0.46
CA GLU A 150 3.69 -7.63 0.24
C GLU A 150 3.72 -8.28 1.62
N GLY A 151 3.36 -7.51 2.62
CA GLY A 151 3.35 -7.97 4.00
C GLY A 151 2.32 -7.26 4.85
N THR A 152 2.11 -7.79 6.05
CA THR A 152 1.11 -7.28 6.99
C THR A 152 1.81 -6.96 8.31
N ALA A 153 1.61 -5.74 8.80
CA ALA A 153 2.09 -5.33 10.12
C ALA A 153 1.25 -6.00 11.22
N SER A 154 1.76 -6.06 12.45
CA SER A 154 1.07 -6.71 13.57
C SER A 154 -0.29 -6.08 13.92
N ASN A 155 -0.56 -4.85 13.49
CA ASN A 155 -1.87 -4.21 13.62
C ASN A 155 -2.87 -4.61 12.52
N GLY A 156 -2.47 -5.45 11.57
CA GLY A 156 -3.30 -5.92 10.46
C GLY A 156 -3.22 -5.06 9.19
N LEU A 157 -2.51 -3.93 9.19
CA LEU A 157 -2.38 -3.10 8.00
C LEU A 157 -1.45 -3.75 6.98
N LYS A 158 -1.93 -3.89 5.74
CA LYS A 158 -1.13 -4.41 4.64
C LYS A 158 -0.31 -3.32 3.98
N PHE A 159 0.87 -3.69 3.53
CA PHE A 159 1.79 -2.84 2.80
C PHE A 159 2.30 -3.55 1.55
N ARG A 160 2.54 -2.76 0.51
CA ARG A 160 3.28 -3.16 -0.69
C ARG A 160 4.57 -2.36 -0.75
N GLY A 161 5.67 -3.00 -1.13
CA GLY A 161 6.95 -2.35 -1.37
C GLY A 161 7.71 -2.97 -2.54
N TYR A 162 8.83 -2.34 -2.90
CA TYR A 162 9.62 -2.72 -4.06
C TYR A 162 11.12 -2.79 -3.76
N LEU A 163 11.75 -3.89 -4.15
CA LEU A 163 13.19 -4.12 -4.03
C LEU A 163 13.95 -3.49 -5.20
N ASN A 164 15.18 -3.01 -4.93
CA ASN A 164 16.17 -2.75 -5.97
C ASN A 164 16.94 -4.03 -6.36
N ASP A 165 17.89 -3.91 -7.29
CA ASP A 165 18.73 -5.05 -7.73
C ASP A 165 19.64 -5.59 -6.62
N THR A 166 19.93 -4.78 -5.60
CA THR A 166 20.73 -5.18 -4.43
C THR A 166 19.88 -5.74 -3.29
N GLY A 167 18.57 -5.90 -3.48
CA GLY A 167 17.65 -6.47 -2.49
C GLY A 167 17.24 -5.52 -1.36
N GLU A 168 17.37 -4.21 -1.55
CA GLU A 168 16.93 -3.19 -0.60
C GLU A 168 15.54 -2.65 -0.95
N ILE A 169 14.71 -2.40 0.06
CA ILE A 169 13.39 -1.80 -0.12
C ILE A 169 13.57 -0.33 -0.50
N THR A 170 13.20 0.02 -1.73
CA THR A 170 13.31 1.39 -2.26
C THR A 170 12.16 2.29 -1.83
N ASN A 171 10.96 1.72 -1.74
CA ASN A 171 9.74 2.37 -1.30
C ASN A 171 8.74 1.32 -0.82
N PHE A 172 7.81 1.75 0.03
CA PHE A 172 6.65 0.96 0.44
C PHE A 172 5.51 1.90 0.83
N PHE A 173 4.28 1.39 0.79
CA PHE A 173 3.07 2.13 1.12
C PHE A 173 1.95 1.21 1.59
N PRO A 174 1.02 1.72 2.41
CA PRO A 174 -0.15 0.95 2.83
C PRO A 174 -1.04 0.64 1.62
N ILE A 175 -1.77 -0.48 1.67
CA ILE A 175 -2.80 -0.85 0.69
C ILE A 175 -4.08 -1.27 1.43
N LEU A 176 -5.24 -1.02 0.83
CA LEU A 176 -6.50 -1.60 1.30
C LEU A 176 -6.72 -2.99 0.69
N ASP A 177 -7.40 -3.84 1.47
CA ASP A 177 -7.92 -5.14 1.04
C ASP A 177 -9.18 -5.04 0.16
#